data_AF-A0A9X3X599-F1
#
_entry.id   AF-A0A9X3X599-F1
#
_cell.length_a   1.000
_cell.length_b   1.000
_cell.length_c   1.000
_cell.angle_alpha   90.00
_cell.angle_beta   90.00
_cell.angle_gamma   90.00
#
_symmetry.space_group_name_H-M   'P 1'
#
loop_
_entity.id
_entity.type
_entity.pdbx_description
1 polymer ?
#
loop_
_entity_poly.entity_id
_entity_poly.type
_entity_poly.pdbx_seq_one_letter_code
_entity_poly.pdbx_strand_id
1 'polypeptide(L)'
;MRVRDGYLVIGHFGRAPIRIHWTMPLGAFVLCGFMFSLGAWLGFLILVLVHELGHALLARTVGGYVISVDVHAVGGSCEWAGDVTMKQRAIVAWGGVLAQLAVLLTAPLWSSVLPSGGFFGEITTVLTKTNLMLLFLNLIPSPPFDGAEAWRLFRR
;
A
#
# COMPACT_ATOMS: atom_id res chain seq x y z
N MET A 1 -2.96 20.96 -10.36
CA MET A 1 -2.41 20.23 -9.20
C MET A 1 -2.43 21.17 -8.01
N ARG A 2 -3.07 20.82 -6.88
CA ARG A 2 -2.99 21.61 -5.64
C ARG A 2 -1.94 20.94 -4.75
N VAL A 3 -0.82 21.62 -4.52
CA VAL A 3 0.13 21.24 -3.48
C VAL A 3 -0.30 21.95 -2.21
N ARG A 4 -0.75 21.19 -1.20
CA ARG A 4 -1.07 21.71 0.13
C ARG A 4 -0.40 20.78 1.14
N ASP A 5 0.34 21.37 2.08
CA ASP A 5 1.07 20.64 3.12
C ASP A 5 2.05 19.57 2.58
N GLY A 6 2.65 19.83 1.40
CA GLY A 6 3.64 18.95 0.78
C GLY A 6 3.09 17.77 -0.02
N TYR A 7 1.76 17.66 -0.15
CA TYR A 7 1.09 16.59 -0.89
C TYR A 7 0.75 16.97 -2.32
N LEU A 8 1.03 16.08 -3.27
CA LEU A 8 0.59 16.13 -4.66
C LEU A 8 -0.61 15.19 -4.86
N VAL A 9 -1.76 15.73 -5.26
CA VAL A 9 -2.93 14.91 -5.64
C VAL A 9 -2.69 14.29 -7.01
N ILE A 10 -2.68 12.96 -7.08
CA ILE A 10 -2.47 12.19 -8.32
C ILE A 10 -3.77 11.58 -8.90
N GLY A 11 -4.82 11.50 -8.09
CA GLY A 11 -6.09 10.90 -8.49
C GLY A 11 -7.11 10.92 -7.37
N HIS A 12 -8.20 10.17 -7.55
CA HIS A 12 -9.24 10.03 -6.54
C HIS A 12 -9.71 8.57 -6.45
N PHE A 13 -9.97 8.10 -5.24
CA PHE A 13 -10.69 6.88 -4.96
C PHE A 13 -12.14 7.24 -4.56
N GLY A 14 -13.05 7.22 -5.53
CA GLY A 14 -14.38 7.78 -5.35
C GLY A 14 -14.29 9.30 -5.12
N ARG A 15 -14.60 9.75 -3.89
CA ARG A 15 -14.48 11.16 -3.48
C ARG A 15 -13.19 11.47 -2.72
N ALA A 16 -12.44 10.45 -2.29
CA ALA A 16 -11.21 10.62 -1.53
C ALA A 16 -10.04 10.94 -2.46
N PRO A 17 -9.25 12.01 -2.23
CA PRO A 17 -8.03 12.25 -2.98
C PRO A 17 -6.97 11.18 -2.68
N ILE A 18 -6.26 10.77 -3.73
CA ILE A 18 -5.03 9.97 -3.63
C ILE A 18 -3.86 10.94 -3.73
N ARG A 19 -3.03 11.01 -2.70
CA ARG A 19 -1.96 12.01 -2.57
C ARG A 19 -0.59 11.36 -2.34
N ILE A 20 0.44 11.97 -2.89
CA ILE A 20 1.84 11.59 -2.67
C ILE A 20 2.55 12.76 -2.03
N HIS A 21 3.16 12.55 -0.87
CA HIS A 21 4.00 13.54 -0.21
C HIS A 21 5.38 13.61 -0.85
N TRP A 22 5.97 14.81 -0.93
CA TRP A 22 7.31 15.02 -1.52
C TRP A 22 8.43 14.23 -0.82
N THR A 23 8.20 13.74 0.40
CA THR A 23 9.17 12.90 1.12
C THR A 23 9.19 11.46 0.63
N MET A 24 8.22 11.01 -0.18
CA MET A 24 8.17 9.62 -0.64
C MET A 24 9.50 9.16 -1.28
N PRO A 25 10.11 9.93 -2.21
CA PRO A 25 11.41 9.57 -2.78
C PRO A 25 12.52 9.37 -1.74
N LEU A 26 12.48 10.10 -0.61
CA LEU A 26 13.44 9.90 0.49
C LEU A 26 13.26 8.53 1.16
N GLY A 27 12.00 8.12 1.38
CA GLY A 27 11.68 6.79 1.89
C GLY A 27 12.14 5.69 0.95
N ALA A 28 11.88 5.84 -0.35
CA ALA A 28 12.34 4.90 -1.37
C ALA A 28 13.87 4.82 -1.42
N PHE A 29 14.57 5.95 -1.33
CA PHE A 29 16.03 5.99 -1.29
C PHE A 29 16.62 5.21 -0.12
N VAL A 30 16.06 5.39 1.09
CA VAL A 30 16.51 4.67 2.29
C VAL A 30 16.22 3.18 2.19
N LEU A 31 15.01 2.79 1.76
CA LEU A 31 14.61 1.39 1.64
C LEU A 31 15.38 0.65 0.53
N CYS A 32 15.82 1.36 -0.50
CA CYS A 32 16.72 0.84 -1.52
C CYS A 32 18.20 0.88 -1.12
N GLY A 33 18.51 1.06 0.17
CA GLY A 33 19.90 1.00 0.66
C GLY A 33 20.76 2.17 0.17
N PHE A 34 20.18 3.36 0.05
CA PHE A 34 20.84 4.57 -0.46
C PHE A 34 21.30 4.46 -1.93
N MET A 35 20.61 3.61 -2.71
CA MET A 35 20.84 3.48 -4.15
C MET A 35 19.76 4.21 -4.96
N PHE A 36 20.19 4.88 -6.04
CA PHE A 36 19.29 5.48 -7.02
C PHE A 36 18.81 4.40 -7.99
N SER A 37 17.69 3.76 -7.64
CA SER A 37 17.04 2.72 -8.44
C SER A 37 15.62 3.16 -8.78
N LEU A 38 15.47 3.87 -9.91
CA LEU A 38 14.20 4.51 -10.28
C LEU A 38 13.07 3.50 -10.48
N GLY A 39 13.38 2.30 -10.99
CA GLY A 39 12.40 1.23 -11.12
C GLY A 39 11.96 0.70 -9.77
N ALA A 40 12.89 0.51 -8.82
CA ALA A 40 12.53 0.09 -7.48
C ALA A 40 11.70 1.15 -6.74
N TRP A 41 12.02 2.44 -6.91
CA TRP A 41 11.26 3.54 -6.31
C TRP A 41 9.82 3.58 -6.85
N LEU A 42 9.65 3.43 -8.17
CA LEU A 42 8.33 3.35 -8.77
C LEU A 42 7.58 2.07 -8.32
N GLY A 43 8.28 0.94 -8.25
CA GLY A 43 7.72 -0.30 -7.72
C GLY A 43 7.22 -0.15 -6.28
N PHE A 44 7.98 0.54 -5.43
CA PHE A 44 7.61 0.81 -4.06
C PHE A 44 6.38 1.72 -3.97
N LEU A 45 6.35 2.79 -4.78
CA LEU A 45 5.16 3.65 -4.90
C LEU A 45 3.91 2.85 -5.24
N ILE A 46 4.00 2.04 -6.31
CA ILE A 46 2.87 1.22 -6.78
C ILE A 46 2.43 0.26 -5.69
N LEU A 47 3.39 -0.41 -5.04
CA LEU A 47 3.10 -1.38 -4.00
C LEU A 47 2.36 -0.76 -2.81
N VAL A 48 2.87 0.36 -2.29
CA VAL A 48 2.23 1.09 -1.19
C VAL A 48 0.85 1.59 -1.60
N LEU A 49 0.70 2.16 -2.80
CA LEU A 49 -0.60 2.60 -3.31
C LEU A 49 -1.60 1.44 -3.38
N VAL A 50 -1.20 0.28 -3.93
CA VAL A 50 -2.07 -0.89 -4.02
C VAL A 50 -2.49 -1.37 -2.64
N HIS A 51 -1.57 -1.39 -1.68
CA HIS A 51 -1.84 -1.75 -0.29
C HIS A 51 -2.88 -0.79 0.34
N GLU A 52 -2.65 0.53 0.29
CA GLU A 52 -3.59 1.50 0.86
C GLU A 52 -4.96 1.49 0.15
N LEU A 53 -4.98 1.27 -1.17
CA LEU A 53 -6.23 1.12 -1.91
C LEU A 53 -6.98 -0.15 -1.50
N GLY A 54 -6.28 -1.20 -1.06
CA GLY A 54 -6.88 -2.37 -0.45
C GLY A 54 -7.67 -2.04 0.82
N HIS A 55 -7.08 -1.24 1.72
CA HIS A 55 -7.80 -0.71 2.89
C HIS A 55 -8.98 0.15 2.48
N ALA A 56 -8.78 1.11 1.56
CA ALA A 56 -9.82 2.00 1.10
C ALA A 56 -11.01 1.24 0.49
N LEU A 57 -10.73 0.18 -0.27
CA LEU A 57 -11.76 -0.68 -0.85
C LEU A 57 -12.58 -1.36 0.23
N LEU A 58 -11.94 -2.05 1.19
CA LEU A 58 -12.67 -2.73 2.26
C LEU A 58 -13.32 -1.77 3.26
N ALA A 59 -12.78 -0.59 3.46
CA ALA A 59 -13.44 0.46 4.24
C ALA A 59 -14.81 0.81 3.63
N ARG A 60 -14.88 0.97 2.29
CA ARG A 60 -16.16 1.23 1.62
C ARG A 60 -17.14 0.08 1.69
N THR A 61 -16.67 -1.17 1.61
CA THR A 61 -17.58 -2.34 1.62
C THR A 61 -18.24 -2.55 2.98
N VAL A 62 -17.57 -2.16 4.07
CA VAL A 62 -18.15 -2.22 5.42
C VAL A 62 -18.96 -0.98 5.81
N GLY A 63 -19.19 -0.04 4.88
CA GLY A 63 -19.95 1.19 5.12
C GLY A 63 -19.13 2.38 5.63
N GLY A 64 -17.81 2.26 5.69
CA GLY A 64 -16.90 3.36 5.99
C GLY A 64 -16.76 4.37 4.84
N TYR A 65 -16.52 5.62 5.20
CA TYR A 65 -16.22 6.71 4.29
C TYR A 65 -14.71 6.97 4.26
N VAL A 66 -14.09 6.77 3.10
CA VAL A 66 -12.66 7.06 2.88
C VAL A 66 -12.48 8.57 2.72
N ILE A 67 -11.59 9.14 3.52
CA ILE A 67 -11.26 10.57 3.57
C ILE A 67 -10.09 10.87 2.65
N SER A 68 -9.00 10.11 2.73
CA SER A 68 -7.82 10.24 1.88
C SER A 68 -7.02 8.94 1.79
N VAL A 69 -6.24 8.83 0.72
CA VAL A 69 -5.22 7.78 0.56
C VAL A 69 -3.88 8.46 0.29
N ASP A 70 -2.94 8.30 1.20
CA ASP A 70 -1.72 9.09 1.24
C ASP A 70 -0.48 8.20 1.20
N VAL A 71 0.53 8.61 0.43
CA VAL A 71 1.83 7.93 0.37
C VAL A 71 2.94 8.90 0.76
N HIS A 72 3.82 8.49 1.67
CA HIS A 72 4.90 9.30 2.20
C HIS A 72 6.16 8.46 2.48
N ALA A 73 7.17 9.01 3.18
CA ALA A 73 8.46 8.33 3.35
C ALA A 73 8.38 7.04 4.16
N VAL A 74 7.45 6.96 5.13
CA VAL A 74 7.34 5.83 6.06
C VAL A 74 6.42 4.72 5.54
N GLY A 75 5.83 4.88 4.34
CA GLY A 75 4.79 4.00 3.80
C GLY A 75 3.58 4.78 3.33
N GLY A 76 2.39 4.24 3.58
CA GLY A 76 1.13 4.88 3.24
C GLY A 76 0.21 5.06 4.45
N SER A 77 -0.87 5.78 4.25
CA SER A 77 -1.99 5.84 5.18
C SER A 77 -3.31 6.01 4.43
N CYS A 78 -4.29 5.19 4.79
CA CYS A 78 -5.66 5.31 4.35
C CYS A 78 -6.49 5.90 5.50
N GLU A 79 -6.82 7.18 5.41
CA GLU A 79 -7.73 7.83 6.37
C GLU A 79 -9.17 7.51 6.00
N TRP A 80 -9.94 7.02 6.97
CA TRP A 80 -11.36 6.73 6.80
C TRP A 80 -12.11 6.89 8.12
N ALA A 81 -13.40 7.15 8.03
CA ALA A 81 -14.29 7.30 9.18
C ALA A 81 -15.59 6.53 8.96
N GLY A 82 -16.25 6.13 10.04
CA GLY A 82 -17.53 5.43 9.99
C GLY A 82 -17.80 4.73 11.31
N ASP A 83 -19.08 4.51 11.59
CA ASP A 83 -19.50 3.68 12.72
C ASP A 83 -19.39 2.20 12.33
N VAL A 84 -18.27 1.59 12.71
CA VAL A 84 -17.94 0.20 12.37
C VAL A 84 -17.67 -0.61 13.62
N THR A 85 -18.08 -1.87 13.58
CA THR A 85 -17.74 -2.86 14.60
C THR A 85 -16.24 -3.19 14.58
N MET A 86 -15.74 -3.77 15.67
CA MET A 86 -14.36 -4.27 15.74
C MET A 86 -14.04 -5.28 14.62
N LYS A 87 -15.00 -6.16 14.27
CA LYS A 87 -14.83 -7.13 13.17
C LYS A 87 -14.69 -6.43 11.82
N GLN A 88 -15.48 -5.41 11.56
CA GLN A 88 -15.38 -4.61 10.34
C GLN A 88 -14.05 -3.85 10.27
N ARG A 89 -13.58 -3.29 11.39
CA ARG A 89 -12.26 -2.66 11.46
C ARG A 89 -11.13 -3.65 11.12
N ALA A 90 -11.20 -4.88 11.64
CA ALA A 90 -10.27 -5.94 11.28
C ALA A 90 -10.36 -6.34 9.80
N ILE A 91 -11.57 -6.37 9.20
CA ILE A 91 -11.75 -6.57 7.75
C ILE A 91 -11.04 -5.48 6.97
N VAL A 92 -11.15 -4.20 7.35
CA VAL A 92 -10.43 -3.10 6.69
C VAL A 92 -8.93 -3.30 6.77
N ALA A 93 -8.39 -3.68 7.94
CA ALA A 93 -6.96 -3.95 8.12
C ALA A 93 -6.46 -5.12 7.25
N TRP A 94 -7.29 -6.11 6.95
CA TRP A 94 -6.94 -7.15 5.97
C TRP A 94 -6.83 -6.64 4.53
N GLY A 95 -7.42 -5.48 4.21
CA GLY A 95 -7.50 -4.96 2.85
C GLY A 95 -6.15 -4.79 2.17
N GLY A 96 -5.18 -4.18 2.86
CA GLY A 96 -3.84 -4.00 2.32
C GLY A 96 -3.10 -5.31 2.08
N VAL A 97 -3.18 -6.24 3.03
CA VAL A 97 -2.59 -7.59 2.90
C VAL A 97 -3.21 -8.38 1.75
N LEU A 98 -4.55 -8.33 1.60
CA LEU A 98 -5.24 -9.01 0.50
C LEU A 98 -4.89 -8.40 -0.86
N ALA A 99 -4.71 -7.08 -0.95
CA ALA A 99 -4.25 -6.41 -2.16
C ALA A 99 -2.82 -6.81 -2.52
N GLN A 100 -1.91 -6.86 -1.54
CA GLN A 100 -0.53 -7.38 -1.73
C GLN A 100 -0.53 -8.82 -2.22
N LEU A 101 -1.38 -9.67 -1.63
CA LEU A 101 -1.52 -11.06 -2.03
C LEU A 101 -2.05 -11.18 -3.47
N ALA A 102 -3.03 -10.37 -3.87
CA ALA A 102 -3.53 -10.34 -5.24
C ALA A 102 -2.42 -9.99 -6.26
N VAL A 103 -1.53 -9.05 -5.94
CA VAL A 103 -0.37 -8.72 -6.76
C VAL A 103 0.57 -9.93 -6.92
N LEU A 104 0.85 -10.65 -5.83
CA LEU A 104 1.70 -11.85 -5.86
C LEU A 104 1.08 -12.99 -6.68
N LEU A 105 -0.21 -13.26 -6.48
CA LEU A 105 -0.91 -14.34 -7.17
C LEU A 105 -1.04 -14.08 -8.67
N THR A 106 -1.12 -12.82 -9.07
CA THR A 106 -1.18 -12.42 -10.49
C THR A 106 0.20 -12.24 -11.12
N ALA A 107 1.29 -12.28 -10.34
CA ALA A 107 2.66 -12.09 -10.82
C ALA A 107 3.05 -12.94 -12.03
N PRO A 108 2.72 -14.25 -12.10
CA PRO A 108 3.06 -15.07 -13.27
C PRO A 108 2.42 -14.58 -14.58
N LEU A 109 1.29 -13.88 -14.51
CA LEU A 109 0.55 -13.39 -15.68
C LEU A 109 1.22 -12.17 -16.33
N TRP A 110 1.80 -11.28 -15.53
CA TRP A 110 2.37 -10.03 -16.05
C TRP A 110 3.90 -10.05 -16.12
N SER A 111 4.59 -10.80 -15.25
CA SER A 111 6.06 -10.84 -15.20
C SER A 111 6.70 -11.49 -16.42
N SER A 112 6.00 -12.38 -17.11
CA SER A 112 6.48 -13.03 -18.33
C SER A 112 6.49 -12.11 -19.56
N VAL A 113 5.69 -11.03 -19.51
CA VAL A 113 5.54 -10.06 -20.62
C VAL A 113 6.44 -8.84 -20.41
N LEU A 114 6.88 -8.59 -19.17
CA LEU A 114 7.77 -7.48 -18.85
C LEU A 114 9.25 -7.84 -19.09
N PRO A 115 10.09 -6.86 -19.51
CA PRO A 115 11.53 -7.06 -19.55
C PRO A 115 12.09 -7.44 -18.18
N SER A 116 12.90 -8.50 -18.11
CA SER A 116 13.41 -9.07 -16.87
C SER A 116 14.58 -8.31 -16.23
N GLY A 117 15.07 -7.24 -16.89
CA GLY A 117 16.24 -6.47 -16.45
C GLY A 117 16.03 -4.96 -16.46
N GLY A 118 17.01 -4.23 -15.90
CA GLY A 118 16.96 -2.78 -15.77
C GLY A 118 15.74 -2.30 -14.99
N PHE A 119 15.18 -1.17 -15.42
CA PHE A 119 14.05 -0.50 -14.77
C PHE A 119 12.83 -1.43 -14.51
N PHE A 120 12.43 -2.23 -15.51
CA PHE A 120 11.28 -3.13 -15.36
C PHE A 120 11.58 -4.35 -14.47
N GLY A 121 12.82 -4.84 -14.50
CA GLY A 121 13.29 -5.89 -13.61
C GLY A 121 13.27 -5.44 -12.13
N GLU A 122 13.62 -4.18 -11.87
CA GLU A 122 13.55 -3.58 -10.53
C GLU A 122 12.10 -3.48 -10.04
N ILE A 123 11.18 -2.96 -10.86
CA ILE A 123 9.74 -2.91 -10.53
C ILE A 123 9.22 -4.30 -10.21
N THR A 124 9.50 -5.28 -11.09
CA THR A 124 9.07 -6.67 -10.92
C THR A 124 9.62 -7.27 -9.62
N THR A 125 10.88 -6.99 -9.30
CA THR A 125 11.51 -7.43 -8.06
C THR A 125 10.80 -6.86 -6.83
N VAL A 126 10.44 -5.58 -6.85
CA VAL A 126 9.71 -4.95 -5.74
C VAL A 126 8.30 -5.50 -5.59
N LEU A 127 7.55 -5.61 -6.69
CA LEU A 127 6.17 -6.10 -6.67
C LEU A 127 6.06 -7.60 -6.32
N THR A 128 7.16 -8.35 -6.38
CA THR A 128 7.21 -9.78 -6.03
C THR A 128 7.99 -10.04 -4.75
N LYS A 129 9.32 -9.99 -4.79
CA LYS A 129 10.19 -10.37 -3.66
C LYS A 129 10.04 -9.42 -2.48
N THR A 130 10.11 -8.12 -2.72
CA THR A 130 9.93 -7.12 -1.65
C THR A 130 8.50 -7.12 -1.13
N ASN A 131 7.51 -7.25 -2.02
CA ASN A 131 6.10 -7.39 -1.65
C ASN A 131 5.87 -8.58 -0.73
N LEU A 132 6.43 -9.75 -1.03
CA LEU A 132 6.30 -10.93 -0.18
C LEU A 132 6.87 -10.68 1.23
N MET A 133 8.03 -10.04 1.33
CA MET A 133 8.60 -9.64 2.62
C MET A 133 7.70 -8.65 3.37
N LEU A 134 7.23 -7.60 2.70
CA LEU A 134 6.35 -6.58 3.30
C LEU A 134 5.00 -7.15 3.71
N LEU A 135 4.46 -8.12 2.95
CA LEU A 135 3.23 -8.84 3.31
C LEU A 135 3.41 -9.56 4.66
N PHE A 136 4.53 -10.26 4.86
CA PHE A 136 4.80 -10.88 6.16
C PHE A 136 4.98 -9.87 7.29
N LEU A 137 5.63 -8.74 7.03
CA LEU A 137 5.74 -7.66 8.01
C LEU A 137 4.37 -7.10 8.39
N ASN A 138 3.51 -6.82 7.41
CA ASN A 138 2.15 -6.33 7.64
C ASN A 138 1.27 -7.35 8.39
N LEU A 139 1.62 -8.63 8.37
CA LEU A 139 0.95 -9.66 9.17
C LEU A 139 1.46 -9.75 10.61
N ILE A 140 2.48 -9.00 11.03
CA ILE A 140 2.96 -9.02 12.42
C ILE A 140 1.87 -8.46 13.35
N PRO A 141 1.50 -9.16 14.45
CA PRO A 141 0.45 -8.74 15.38
C PRO A 141 0.91 -7.62 16.34
N SER A 142 1.59 -6.59 15.84
CA SER A 142 2.10 -5.46 16.63
C SER A 142 2.03 -4.16 15.84
N PRO A 143 1.64 -3.02 16.45
CA PRO A 143 1.78 -1.73 15.81
C PRO A 143 3.25 -1.50 15.37
N PRO A 144 3.48 -0.80 14.25
CA PRO A 144 2.49 -0.11 13.39
C PRO A 144 1.86 -1.00 12.30
N PHE A 145 2.08 -2.31 12.30
CA PHE A 145 1.62 -3.21 11.23
C PHE A 145 0.13 -3.55 11.30
N ASP A 146 -0.49 -3.80 10.14
CA ASP A 146 -1.92 -4.13 10.02
C ASP A 146 -2.35 -5.32 10.86
N GLY A 147 -1.46 -6.31 11.02
CA GLY A 147 -1.70 -7.52 11.81
C GLY A 147 -2.20 -7.21 13.22
N ALA A 148 -1.77 -6.09 13.83
CA ALA A 148 -2.25 -5.65 15.14
C ALA A 148 -3.79 -5.57 15.21
N GLU A 149 -4.42 -5.13 14.12
CA GLU A 149 -5.86 -5.01 13.99
C GLU A 149 -6.48 -6.20 13.22
N ALA A 150 -5.84 -6.65 12.14
CA ALA A 150 -6.34 -7.70 11.25
C ALA A 150 -6.61 -9.03 11.99
N TRP A 151 -5.73 -9.43 12.92
CA TRP A 151 -5.90 -10.68 13.66
C TRP A 151 -7.05 -10.64 14.67
N ARG A 152 -7.57 -9.46 15.02
CA ARG A 152 -8.73 -9.34 15.92
C ARG A 152 -9.99 -9.96 15.32
N LEU A 153 -10.04 -10.16 13.99
CA LEU A 153 -11.14 -10.85 13.32
C LEU A 153 -11.38 -12.28 13.87
N PHE A 154 -10.31 -12.95 14.29
CA PHE A 154 -10.35 -14.33 14.77
C PHE A 154 -10.28 -14.46 16.29
N ARG A 155 -10.06 -13.35 17.00
CA ARG A 155 -10.11 -13.34 18.47
C ARG A 155 -11.58 -13.40 18.89
N ARG A 156 -11.89 -14.34 19.77
CA ARG A 156 -13.22 -14.49 20.38
C ARG A 156 -13.44 -13.41 21.42
#